data_AF-A0A968XG69-F1
#
_entry.id   AF-A0A968XG69-F1
#
_cell.length_a   1.000
_cell.length_b   1.000
_cell.length_c   1.000
_cell.angle_alpha   90.00
_cell.angle_beta   90.00
_cell.angle_gamma   90.00
#
_symmetry.space_group_name_H-M   'P 1'
#
loop_
_entity.id
_entity.type
_entity.pdbx_description
1 polymer ?
#
loop_
_entity_poly.entity_id
_entity_poly.type
_entity_poly.pdbx_seq_one_letter_code
_entity_poly.pdbx_strand_id
1 'polypeptide(L)'
;MQIEIDRRQILLAGLAGAALTLPACQSLPGFSLSEAIRRLLTLSSQNAFALLLQPNGFYDSQVARIALPDRLGGGTSSAFLSAVLQSRSFRDKLQRQLNRAAEKGAERAAPLVAETVRNVSIEDAAAIVRGGPQAASTFLRGKMGAAVLDAMLPGISDGLRLFDDATISRAVQSVSGFDIGALANDITQKADNAIWAAIGAEESAIRANPQSTNDPVLIGVFGLGSKF
;
A
#
# COMPACT_ATOMS: atom_id res chain seq x y z
N MET A 1 3.43 16.82 -92.40
CA MET A 1 4.75 17.20 -91.87
C MET A 1 4.88 16.54 -90.50
N GLN A 2 5.76 15.54 -90.43
CA GLN A 2 5.85 14.54 -89.38
C GLN A 2 6.52 15.10 -88.13
N ILE A 3 6.02 14.72 -86.95
CA ILE A 3 6.67 14.97 -85.66
C ILE A 3 7.49 13.72 -85.34
N GLU A 4 8.81 13.86 -85.35
CA GLU A 4 9.76 12.81 -84.98
C GLU A 4 9.66 12.51 -83.47
N ILE A 5 9.46 11.24 -83.14
CA ILE A 5 9.53 10.74 -81.76
C ILE A 5 10.97 10.30 -81.51
N ASP A 6 11.69 11.10 -80.72
CA ASP A 6 13.06 10.78 -80.31
C ASP A 6 13.08 9.62 -79.31
N ARG A 7 13.73 8.53 -79.73
CA ARG A 7 13.92 7.29 -78.96
C ARG A 7 15.21 7.40 -78.14
N ARG A 8 15.24 8.27 -77.13
CA ARG A 8 16.36 8.29 -76.18
C ARG A 8 16.03 9.06 -74.92
N GLN A 9 15.34 8.42 -73.97
CA GLN A 9 15.46 8.67 -72.53
C GLN A 9 14.66 7.62 -71.74
N ILE A 10 15.17 6.38 -71.80
CA ILE A 10 14.97 5.41 -70.72
C ILE A 10 15.97 5.80 -69.64
N LEU A 11 15.49 6.15 -68.45
CA LEU A 11 16.10 6.05 -67.12
C LEU A 11 15.57 7.18 -66.25
N LEU A 12 14.68 6.84 -65.31
CA LEU A 12 14.68 7.33 -63.92
C LEU A 12 13.48 6.72 -63.21
N ALA A 13 13.69 5.50 -62.70
CA ALA A 13 12.89 4.94 -61.63
C ALA A 13 13.18 5.75 -60.35
N GLY A 14 12.19 6.49 -59.86
CA GLY A 14 12.31 7.34 -58.68
C GLY A 14 11.27 7.01 -57.62
N LEU A 15 11.72 6.25 -56.60
CA LEU A 15 11.39 6.36 -55.17
C LEU A 15 9.89 6.39 -54.80
N ALA A 16 9.28 5.23 -54.50
CA ALA A 16 9.27 4.61 -53.16
C ALA A 16 8.65 5.53 -52.09
N GLY A 17 7.41 5.20 -51.71
CA GLY A 17 6.71 5.81 -50.59
C GLY A 17 7.43 5.56 -49.26
N ALA A 18 7.67 6.63 -48.52
CA ALA A 18 8.01 6.59 -47.12
C ALA A 18 6.82 7.11 -46.32
N ALA A 19 5.90 6.21 -45.99
CA ALA A 19 5.00 6.45 -44.86
C ALA A 19 5.89 6.58 -43.62
N LEU A 20 5.94 7.78 -43.06
CA LEU A 20 6.66 8.08 -41.81
C LEU A 20 5.96 7.37 -40.65
N THR A 21 6.27 6.08 -40.45
CA THR A 21 6.05 5.41 -39.17
C THR A 21 7.12 5.93 -38.21
N LEU A 22 6.86 7.09 -37.60
CA LEU A 22 7.66 7.55 -36.47
C LEU A 22 7.51 6.54 -35.34
N PRO A 23 8.59 5.91 -34.85
CA PRO A 23 8.53 5.17 -33.60
C PRO A 23 8.28 6.21 -32.50
N ALA A 24 7.10 6.15 -31.88
CA ALA A 24 6.80 6.88 -30.67
C ALA A 24 7.60 6.30 -29.48
N CYS A 25 8.92 6.43 -29.52
CA CYS A 25 9.77 6.34 -28.33
C CYS A 25 9.99 7.77 -27.82
N GLN A 26 8.94 8.37 -27.26
CA GLN A 26 9.13 9.48 -26.32
C GLN A 26 9.72 8.88 -25.04
N SER A 27 11.05 8.72 -25.01
CA SER A 27 11.78 8.69 -23.75
C SER A 27 11.62 10.09 -23.13
N LEU A 28 10.85 10.17 -22.04
CA LEU A 28 10.80 11.35 -21.20
C LEU A 28 12.24 11.79 -20.85
N PRO A 29 12.53 13.10 -20.78
CA PRO A 29 13.90 13.55 -20.51
C PRO A 29 14.41 12.99 -19.17
N GLY A 30 15.50 12.24 -19.22
CA GLY A 30 16.50 12.10 -18.15
C GLY A 30 16.17 11.32 -16.88
N PHE A 31 14.91 10.95 -16.60
CA PHE A 31 14.56 10.30 -15.33
C PHE A 31 14.36 8.79 -15.47
N SER A 32 15.03 8.02 -14.61
CA SER A 32 14.79 6.57 -14.51
C SER A 32 13.39 6.30 -13.95
N LEU A 33 12.59 5.50 -14.65
CA LEU A 33 11.26 5.11 -14.18
C LEU A 33 11.32 4.31 -12.87
N SER A 34 12.39 3.52 -12.68
CA SER A 34 12.59 2.79 -11.42
C SER A 34 12.87 3.75 -10.25
N GLU A 35 13.59 4.84 -10.49
CA GLU A 35 13.83 5.87 -9.48
C GLU A 35 12.53 6.63 -9.15
N ALA A 36 11.71 6.94 -10.15
CA ALA A 36 10.40 7.55 -9.93
C ALA A 36 9.48 6.65 -9.08
N ILE A 37 9.44 5.35 -9.36
CA ILE A 37 8.69 4.40 -8.53
C ILE A 37 9.25 4.34 -7.12
N ARG A 38 10.58 4.31 -6.96
CA ARG A 38 11.21 4.27 -5.63
C ARG A 38 10.89 5.52 -4.81
N ARG A 39 10.92 6.70 -5.42
CA ARG A 39 10.52 7.98 -4.79
C ARG A 39 9.05 7.98 -4.42
N LEU A 40 8.17 7.55 -5.33
CA LEU A 40 6.74 7.42 -5.10
C LEU A 40 6.46 6.50 -3.90
N LEU A 41 7.06 5.31 -3.88
CA LEU A 41 6.94 4.35 -2.79
C LEU A 41 7.51 4.88 -1.47
N THR A 42 8.63 5.61 -1.54
CA THR A 42 9.25 6.21 -0.36
C THR A 42 8.31 7.23 0.28
N LEU A 43 7.82 8.19 -0.51
CA LEU A 43 6.92 9.24 -0.01
C LEU A 43 5.58 8.67 0.46
N SER A 44 4.95 7.81 -0.34
CA SER A 44 3.66 7.19 0.04
C SER A 44 3.77 6.34 1.31
N SER A 45 4.85 5.57 1.46
CA SER A 45 5.08 4.79 2.68
C SER A 45 5.35 5.69 3.88
N GLN A 46 6.18 6.73 3.73
CA GLN A 46 6.48 7.67 4.81
C GLN A 46 5.23 8.39 5.29
N ASN A 47 4.42 8.92 4.38
CA ASN A 47 3.17 9.61 4.72
C ASN A 47 2.19 8.66 5.42
N ALA A 48 2.01 7.46 4.90
CA ALA A 48 1.13 6.46 5.48
C ALA A 48 1.55 6.09 6.92
N PHE A 49 2.84 5.78 7.14
CA PHE A 49 3.33 5.48 8.49
C PHE A 49 3.33 6.72 9.40
N ALA A 50 3.58 7.92 8.89
CA ALA A 50 3.48 9.16 9.65
C ALA A 50 2.05 9.44 10.14
N LEU A 51 1.03 8.98 9.43
CA LEU A 51 -0.36 9.03 9.88
C LEU A 51 -0.66 7.91 10.89
N LEU A 52 -0.30 6.67 10.56
CA LEU A 52 -0.67 5.49 11.34
C LEU A 52 0.04 5.39 12.71
N LEU A 53 1.27 5.90 12.79
CA LEU A 53 2.09 5.89 14.02
C LEU A 53 1.88 7.12 14.90
N GLN A 54 0.96 8.01 14.56
CA GLN A 54 0.53 9.03 15.51
C GLN A 54 -0.18 8.37 16.70
N PRO A 55 -0.19 9.03 17.88
CA PRO A 55 -1.00 8.56 18.99
C PRO A 55 -2.46 8.36 18.54
N ASN A 56 -2.97 7.13 18.67
CA ASN A 56 -4.31 6.73 18.20
C ASN A 56 -4.50 6.75 16.67
N GLY A 57 -3.44 6.80 15.85
CA GLY A 57 -3.52 6.89 14.39
C GLY A 57 -4.38 5.80 13.75
N PHE A 58 -4.23 4.55 14.22
CA PHE A 58 -5.14 3.46 13.83
C PHE A 58 -6.57 3.70 14.32
N TYR A 59 -6.75 4.04 15.60
CA TYR A 59 -8.07 4.16 16.22
C TYR A 59 -8.92 5.29 15.62
N ASP A 60 -8.31 6.42 15.28
CA ASP A 60 -8.97 7.61 14.72
C ASP A 60 -9.10 7.55 13.19
N SER A 61 -8.35 6.67 12.52
CA SER A 61 -8.42 6.50 11.07
C SER A 61 -9.72 5.81 10.64
N GLN A 62 -10.43 6.41 9.69
CA GLN A 62 -11.63 5.80 9.11
C GLN A 62 -11.31 4.56 8.27
N VAL A 63 -10.08 4.47 7.75
CA VAL A 63 -9.65 3.41 6.83
C VAL A 63 -8.84 2.33 7.55
N ALA A 64 -8.04 2.72 8.56
CA ALA A 64 -7.12 1.81 9.24
C ALA A 64 -7.63 1.30 10.59
N ARG A 65 -8.75 1.80 11.10
CA ARG A 65 -9.30 1.37 12.39
C ARG A 65 -9.57 -0.12 12.42
N ILE A 66 -8.95 -0.78 13.38
CA ILE A 66 -9.16 -2.19 13.65
C ILE A 66 -10.50 -2.36 14.35
N ALA A 67 -11.43 -2.97 13.63
CA ALA A 67 -12.74 -3.33 14.16
C ALA A 67 -12.62 -4.51 15.14
N LEU A 68 -13.53 -4.53 16.12
CA LEU A 68 -13.70 -5.69 16.99
C LEU A 68 -14.06 -6.93 16.15
N PRO A 69 -13.55 -8.13 16.50
CA PRO A 69 -14.01 -9.36 15.88
C PRO A 69 -15.53 -9.54 16.02
N ASP A 70 -16.20 -10.17 15.04
CA ASP A 70 -17.67 -10.33 15.09
C ASP A 70 -18.15 -11.23 16.24
N ARG A 71 -17.26 -12.09 16.76
CA ARG A 71 -17.58 -13.06 17.81
C ARG A 71 -16.89 -12.71 19.12
N LEU A 72 -17.37 -11.66 19.78
CA LEU A 72 -16.94 -11.36 21.15
C LEU A 72 -17.78 -12.25 22.09
N GLY A 73 -17.21 -13.36 22.57
CA GLY A 73 -17.88 -14.23 23.55
C GLY A 73 -18.63 -15.45 22.98
N GLY A 74 -18.23 -15.94 21.80
CA GLY A 74 -18.85 -17.11 21.14
C GLY A 74 -18.44 -18.49 21.66
N GLY A 75 -18.03 -18.59 22.93
CA GLY A 75 -17.71 -19.84 23.61
C GLY A 75 -18.50 -19.94 24.91
N THR A 76 -18.70 -21.17 25.39
CA THR A 76 -19.42 -21.68 26.57
C THR A 76 -19.28 -20.85 27.86
N SER A 77 -19.70 -19.60 27.83
CA SER A 77 -19.47 -18.60 28.87
C SER A 77 -20.79 -18.26 29.55
N SER A 78 -20.74 -18.02 30.86
CA SER A 78 -21.96 -17.70 31.62
C SER A 78 -22.61 -16.42 31.09
N ALA A 79 -23.94 -16.29 31.25
CA ALA A 79 -24.69 -15.11 30.81
C ALA A 79 -24.12 -13.79 31.36
N PHE A 80 -23.54 -13.82 32.57
CA PHE A 80 -22.85 -12.68 33.17
C PHE A 80 -21.56 -12.31 32.43
N LEU A 81 -20.74 -13.31 32.05
CA LEU A 81 -19.51 -13.07 31.29
C LEU A 81 -19.83 -12.53 29.89
N SER A 82 -20.86 -13.09 29.24
CA SER A 82 -21.39 -12.56 27.98
C SER A 82 -21.86 -11.11 28.11
N ALA A 83 -22.58 -10.75 29.18
CA ALA A 83 -23.05 -9.39 29.42
C ALA A 83 -21.90 -8.39 29.67
N VAL A 84 -20.84 -8.80 30.39
CA VAL A 84 -19.65 -7.97 30.62
C VAL A 84 -18.87 -7.76 29.31
N LEU A 85 -18.66 -8.82 28.52
CA LEU A 85 -18.02 -8.75 27.20
C LEU A 85 -18.82 -7.90 26.21
N GLN A 86 -20.15 -7.89 26.34
CA GLN A 86 -21.06 -7.06 25.56
C GLN A 86 -21.23 -5.65 26.13
N SER A 87 -20.71 -5.34 27.31
CA SER A 87 -20.81 -4.00 27.86
C SER A 87 -20.08 -2.98 26.98
N ARG A 88 -20.67 -1.79 26.81
CA ARG A 88 -20.08 -0.74 25.98
C ARG A 88 -18.68 -0.34 26.48
N SER A 89 -18.51 -0.19 27.80
CA SER A 89 -17.22 0.19 28.37
C SER A 89 -16.13 -0.84 28.12
N PHE A 90 -16.46 -2.13 28.12
CA PHE A 90 -15.50 -3.19 27.82
C PHE A 90 -15.12 -3.17 26.34
N ARG A 91 -16.12 -3.12 25.45
CA ARG A 91 -15.91 -3.05 24.00
C ARG A 91 -15.06 -1.85 23.59
N ASP A 92 -15.31 -0.67 24.18
CA ASP A 92 -14.53 0.53 23.90
C ASP A 92 -13.06 0.39 24.37
N LYS A 93 -12.83 -0.23 25.54
CA LYS A 93 -11.47 -0.51 26.05
C LYS A 93 -10.73 -1.52 25.18
N LEU A 94 -11.39 -2.64 24.85
CA LEU A 94 -10.84 -3.67 23.96
C LEU A 94 -10.49 -3.06 22.61
N GLN A 95 -11.40 -2.30 21.99
CA GLN A 95 -11.15 -1.70 20.69
C GLN A 95 -9.95 -0.74 20.71
N ARG A 96 -9.81 0.11 21.74
CA ARG A 96 -8.62 0.95 21.92
C ARG A 96 -7.35 0.10 22.01
N GLN A 97 -7.40 -1.00 22.75
CA GLN A 97 -6.26 -1.89 22.90
C GLN A 97 -5.87 -2.58 21.59
N LEU A 98 -6.84 -3.09 20.82
CA LEU A 98 -6.58 -3.71 19.52
C LEU A 98 -5.89 -2.74 18.57
N ASN A 99 -6.33 -1.48 18.56
CA ASN A 99 -5.72 -0.45 17.72
C ASN A 99 -4.31 -0.06 18.21
N ARG A 100 -4.08 -0.03 19.52
CA ARG A 100 -2.73 0.14 20.09
C ARG A 100 -1.81 -1.04 19.77
N ALA A 101 -2.33 -2.27 19.75
CA ALA A 101 -1.56 -3.43 19.33
C ALA A 101 -1.20 -3.34 17.84
N ALA A 102 -2.13 -2.91 16.99
CA ALA A 102 -1.85 -2.66 15.58
C ALA A 102 -0.80 -1.56 15.35
N GLU A 103 -0.82 -0.48 16.14
CA GLU A 103 0.23 0.55 16.15
C GLU A 103 1.60 -0.07 16.47
N LYS A 104 1.68 -0.94 17.48
CA LYS A 104 2.92 -1.69 17.78
C LYS A 104 3.37 -2.64 16.68
N GLY A 105 2.45 -3.24 15.94
CA GLY A 105 2.77 -3.97 14.72
C GLY A 105 3.36 -3.05 13.65
N ALA A 106 2.71 -1.91 13.39
CA ALA A 106 3.15 -0.94 12.40
C ALA A 106 4.53 -0.34 12.71
N GLU A 107 4.86 -0.12 13.99
CA GLU A 107 6.21 0.31 14.44
C GLU A 107 7.30 -0.67 13.97
N ARG A 108 6.99 -1.98 13.94
CA ARG A 108 7.90 -3.02 13.46
C ARG A 108 7.96 -3.10 11.93
N ALA A 109 6.83 -2.86 11.25
CA ALA A 109 6.73 -2.91 9.79
C ALA A 109 7.45 -1.74 9.10
N ALA A 110 7.35 -0.53 9.66
CA ALA A 110 7.86 0.69 9.04
C ALA A 110 9.33 0.62 8.56
N PRO A 111 10.32 0.21 9.39
CA PRO A 111 11.71 0.12 8.94
C PRO A 111 11.92 -0.93 7.85
N LEU A 112 11.18 -2.05 7.90
CA LEU A 112 11.27 -3.11 6.91
C LEU A 112 10.77 -2.64 5.54
N VAL A 113 9.62 -1.95 5.50
CA VAL A 113 9.08 -1.34 4.28
C VAL A 113 10.06 -0.32 3.71
N ALA A 114 10.58 0.58 4.54
CA ALA A 114 11.53 1.59 4.11
C ALA A 114 12.80 0.98 3.50
N GLU A 115 13.35 -0.08 4.11
CA GLU A 115 14.52 -0.78 3.58
C GLU A 115 14.22 -1.51 2.27
N THR A 116 13.06 -2.15 2.17
CA THR A 116 12.67 -2.85 0.95
C THR A 116 12.48 -1.90 -0.21
N VAL A 117 11.84 -0.74 0.00
CA VAL A 117 11.71 0.28 -1.06
C VAL A 117 13.08 0.70 -1.61
N ARG A 118 14.09 0.83 -0.75
CA ARG A 118 15.46 1.18 -1.18
C ARG A 118 16.10 0.10 -2.05
N ASN A 119 15.89 -1.17 -1.72
CA ASN A 119 16.65 -2.28 -2.30
C ASN A 119 15.89 -3.09 -3.36
N VAL A 120 14.57 -2.93 -3.46
CA VAL A 120 13.75 -3.73 -4.37
C VAL A 120 14.19 -3.49 -5.82
N SER A 121 14.36 -4.59 -6.55
CA SER A 121 14.57 -4.59 -7.99
C SER A 121 13.24 -4.37 -8.69
N ILE A 122 13.21 -3.45 -9.66
CA ILE A 122 11.99 -3.05 -10.36
C ILE A 122 12.16 -3.47 -11.82
N GLU A 123 11.63 -4.64 -12.17
CA GLU A 123 11.88 -5.26 -13.47
C GLU A 123 11.06 -4.59 -14.60
N ASP A 124 9.77 -4.31 -14.37
CA ASP A 124 8.86 -3.68 -15.34
C ASP A 124 8.39 -2.27 -14.91
N ALA A 125 9.35 -1.36 -14.74
CA ALA A 125 9.09 0.00 -14.28
C ALA A 125 8.05 0.75 -15.16
N ALA A 126 8.07 0.53 -16.48
CA ALA A 126 7.11 1.16 -17.39
C ALA A 126 5.66 0.67 -17.15
N ALA A 127 5.47 -0.63 -16.86
CA ALA A 127 4.16 -1.18 -16.57
C ALA A 127 3.61 -0.66 -15.25
N ILE A 128 4.46 -0.53 -14.22
CA ILE A 128 4.05 0.02 -12.91
C ILE A 128 3.71 1.50 -13.02
N VAL A 129 4.48 2.30 -13.76
CA VAL A 129 4.19 3.73 -13.96
C VAL A 129 2.86 3.91 -14.70
N ARG A 130 2.62 3.16 -15.77
CA ARG A 130 1.37 3.24 -16.57
C ARG A 130 0.21 2.45 -15.97
N GLY A 131 0.44 1.73 -14.88
CA GLY A 131 -0.56 0.92 -14.21
C GLY A 131 -1.62 1.76 -13.50
N GLY A 132 -2.51 1.07 -12.80
CA GLY A 132 -3.54 1.71 -11.98
C GLY A 132 -2.99 2.59 -10.85
N PRO A 133 -3.88 3.29 -10.12
CA PRO A 133 -3.51 4.27 -9.10
C PRO A 133 -2.71 3.70 -7.92
N GLN A 134 -2.70 2.38 -7.75
CA GLN A 134 -2.01 1.66 -6.67
C GLN A 134 -1.00 0.62 -7.21
N ALA A 135 -0.54 0.78 -8.46
CA ALA A 135 0.29 -0.23 -9.10
C ALA A 135 1.64 -0.43 -8.39
N ALA A 136 2.26 0.63 -7.86
CA ALA A 136 3.55 0.51 -7.19
C ALA A 136 3.41 -0.13 -5.80
N SER A 137 2.42 0.28 -5.01
CA SER A 137 2.12 -0.28 -3.68
C SER A 137 1.68 -1.74 -3.78
N THR A 138 0.89 -2.09 -4.79
CA THR A 138 0.53 -3.49 -5.09
C THR A 138 1.77 -4.32 -5.43
N PHE A 139 2.67 -3.80 -6.26
CA PHE A 139 3.95 -4.44 -6.57
C PHE A 139 4.79 -4.65 -5.30
N LEU A 140 4.95 -3.60 -4.48
CA LEU A 140 5.73 -3.67 -3.25
C LEU A 140 5.15 -4.69 -2.28
N ARG A 141 3.83 -4.69 -2.09
CA ARG A 141 3.12 -5.69 -1.28
C ARG A 141 3.37 -7.11 -1.78
N GLY A 142 3.35 -7.33 -3.10
CA GLY A 142 3.66 -8.63 -3.68
C GLY A 142 5.10 -9.11 -3.40
N LYS A 143 6.06 -8.20 -3.29
CA LYS A 143 7.47 -8.53 -3.00
C LYS A 143 7.75 -8.79 -1.53
N MET A 144 7.00 -8.19 -0.60
CA MET A 144 7.36 -8.21 0.83
C MET A 144 6.22 -8.40 1.83
N GLY A 145 4.97 -8.55 1.39
CA GLY A 145 3.82 -8.58 2.28
C GLY A 145 3.90 -9.68 3.36
N ALA A 146 4.42 -10.86 3.01
CA ALA A 146 4.64 -11.94 3.97
C ALA A 146 5.66 -11.55 5.07
N ALA A 147 6.78 -10.93 4.68
CA ALA A 147 7.79 -10.49 5.63
C ALA A 147 7.28 -9.37 6.56
N VAL A 148 6.39 -8.50 6.05
CA VAL A 148 5.71 -7.47 6.86
C VAL A 148 4.80 -8.12 7.90
N LEU A 149 3.95 -9.06 7.49
CA LEU A 149 3.08 -9.80 8.41
C LEU A 149 3.88 -10.47 9.54
N ASP A 150 4.97 -11.15 9.20
CA ASP A 150 5.82 -11.84 10.18
C ASP A 150 6.49 -10.86 11.15
N ALA A 151 6.93 -9.70 10.66
CA ALA A 151 7.55 -8.66 11.49
C ALA A 151 6.56 -7.98 12.45
N MET A 152 5.28 -7.89 12.07
CA MET A 152 4.24 -7.25 12.87
C MET A 152 3.77 -8.11 14.04
N LEU A 153 3.72 -9.43 13.86
CA LEU A 153 3.10 -10.35 14.81
C LEU A 153 3.66 -10.25 16.24
N PRO A 154 4.99 -10.13 16.47
CA PRO A 154 5.53 -9.94 17.82
C PRO A 154 5.05 -8.64 18.47
N GLY A 155 5.05 -7.52 17.72
CA GLY A 155 4.60 -6.23 18.23
C GLY A 155 3.13 -6.21 18.62
N ILE A 156 2.29 -6.87 17.80
CA ILE A 156 0.86 -7.03 18.09
C ILE A 156 0.65 -7.92 19.32
N SER A 157 1.38 -9.03 19.41
CA SER A 157 1.30 -9.94 20.55
C SER A 157 1.66 -9.24 21.86
N ASP A 158 2.72 -8.42 21.86
CA ASP A 158 3.10 -7.61 23.02
C ASP A 158 2.05 -6.55 23.37
N GLY A 159 1.47 -5.90 22.36
CA GLY A 159 0.38 -4.95 22.54
C GLY A 159 -0.87 -5.58 23.16
N LEU A 160 -1.18 -6.83 22.81
CA LEU A 160 -2.30 -7.58 23.38
C LEU A 160 -2.01 -8.03 24.83
N ARG A 161 -0.79 -8.44 25.16
CA ARG A 161 -0.41 -8.82 26.54
C ARG A 161 -0.62 -7.71 27.57
N LEU A 162 -0.42 -6.45 27.18
CA LEU A 162 -0.68 -5.30 28.07
C LEU A 162 -2.16 -5.16 28.48
N PHE A 163 -3.08 -5.77 27.73
CA PHE A 163 -4.49 -5.86 28.10
C PHE A 163 -4.75 -6.84 29.24
N ASP A 164 -4.02 -7.96 29.23
CA ASP A 164 -4.17 -9.06 30.18
C ASP A 164 -3.79 -8.65 31.60
N ASP A 165 -2.81 -7.74 31.72
CA ASP A 165 -2.39 -7.18 33.00
C ASP A 165 -3.34 -6.07 33.50
N ALA A 166 -4.07 -5.42 32.59
CA ALA A 166 -4.99 -4.33 32.90
C ALA A 166 -6.44 -4.85 33.08
N THR A 167 -6.74 -5.36 34.28
CA THR A 167 -8.11 -5.55 34.84
C THR A 167 -9.00 -6.63 34.20
N ILE A 168 -8.63 -7.24 33.08
CA ILE A 168 -9.40 -8.35 32.48
C ILE A 168 -8.71 -9.64 32.89
N SER A 169 -9.12 -10.11 34.06
CA SER A 169 -8.50 -11.23 34.76
C SER A 169 -8.37 -12.47 33.87
N ARG A 170 -7.31 -13.25 34.12
CA ARG A 170 -7.13 -14.63 33.61
C ARG A 170 -8.40 -15.51 33.76
N ALA A 171 -9.28 -15.16 34.71
CA ALA A 171 -10.56 -15.82 34.91
C ALA A 171 -11.61 -15.51 33.82
N VAL A 172 -11.54 -14.36 33.13
CA VAL A 172 -12.40 -14.07 31.97
C VAL A 172 -11.91 -14.85 30.75
N GLN A 173 -10.61 -14.96 30.54
CA GLN A 173 -10.03 -15.71 29.42
C GLN A 173 -10.30 -17.22 29.51
N SER A 174 -10.13 -17.82 30.69
CA SER A 174 -10.37 -19.25 30.90
C SER A 174 -11.85 -19.65 30.76
N VAL A 175 -12.78 -18.70 30.92
CA VAL A 175 -14.23 -18.95 30.87
C VAL A 175 -14.86 -18.46 29.55
N SER A 176 -14.21 -17.56 28.80
CA SER A 176 -14.74 -17.01 27.53
C SER A 176 -14.36 -17.79 26.28
N GLY A 177 -13.36 -18.68 26.33
CA GLY A 177 -12.86 -19.39 25.15
C GLY A 177 -12.10 -18.50 24.16
N PHE A 178 -11.52 -17.41 24.65
CA PHE A 178 -10.87 -16.38 23.82
C PHE A 178 -9.43 -16.77 23.51
N ASP A 179 -9.15 -17.15 22.27
CA ASP A 179 -7.80 -17.50 21.81
C ASP A 179 -7.01 -16.24 21.41
N ILE A 180 -6.06 -15.86 22.26
CA ILE A 180 -5.20 -14.68 22.06
C ILE A 180 -4.28 -14.87 20.84
N GLY A 181 -3.85 -16.08 20.54
CA GLY A 181 -3.03 -16.36 19.37
C GLY A 181 -3.82 -16.20 18.08
N ALA A 182 -5.04 -16.75 18.03
CA ALA A 182 -5.95 -16.54 16.92
C ALA A 182 -6.31 -15.05 16.74
N LEU A 183 -6.55 -14.34 17.85
CA LEU A 183 -6.77 -12.89 17.80
C LEU A 183 -5.54 -12.14 17.28
N ALA A 184 -4.34 -12.45 17.79
CA ALA A 184 -3.11 -11.79 17.34
C ALA A 184 -2.94 -11.96 15.83
N ASN A 185 -3.19 -13.14 15.28
CA ASN A 185 -3.16 -13.39 13.84
C ASN A 185 -4.21 -12.57 13.07
N ASP A 186 -5.47 -12.55 13.52
CA ASP A 186 -6.54 -11.76 12.89
C ASP A 186 -6.21 -10.27 12.87
N ILE A 187 -5.76 -9.72 14.00
CA ILE A 187 -5.37 -8.32 14.13
C ILE A 187 -4.15 -8.01 13.27
N THR A 188 -3.20 -8.95 13.16
CA THR A 188 -2.03 -8.82 12.28
C THR A 188 -2.43 -8.71 10.82
N GLN A 189 -3.34 -9.56 10.35
CA GLN A 189 -3.85 -9.48 8.97
C GLN A 189 -4.62 -8.18 8.71
N LYS A 190 -5.47 -7.76 9.66
CA LYS A 190 -6.22 -6.50 9.54
C LYS A 190 -5.30 -5.29 9.53
N ALA A 191 -4.30 -5.26 10.40
CA ALA A 191 -3.32 -4.18 10.47
C ALA A 191 -2.44 -4.13 9.21
N ASP A 192 -1.98 -5.27 8.68
CA ASP A 192 -1.26 -5.34 7.41
C ASP A 192 -2.11 -4.77 6.26
N ASN A 193 -3.36 -5.22 6.14
CA ASN A 193 -4.29 -4.70 5.13
C ASN A 193 -4.48 -3.18 5.26
N ALA A 194 -4.62 -2.67 6.48
CA ALA A 194 -4.77 -1.25 6.75
C ALA A 194 -3.52 -0.45 6.35
N ILE A 195 -2.31 -0.96 6.64
CA ILE A 195 -1.05 -0.34 6.22
C ILE A 195 -0.99 -0.24 4.70
N TRP A 196 -1.22 -1.34 3.98
CA TRP A 196 -1.17 -1.33 2.52
C TRP A 196 -2.27 -0.47 1.90
N ALA A 197 -3.46 -0.42 2.49
CA ALA A 197 -4.52 0.48 2.06
C ALA A 197 -4.11 1.96 2.22
N ALA A 198 -3.47 2.32 3.33
CA ALA A 198 -2.97 3.67 3.55
C ALA A 198 -1.84 4.04 2.56
N ILE A 199 -0.88 3.14 2.32
CA ILE A 199 0.19 3.36 1.34
C ILE A 199 -0.39 3.51 -0.07
N GLY A 200 -1.36 2.66 -0.45
CA GLY A 200 -2.02 2.75 -1.74
C GLY A 200 -2.85 4.04 -1.90
N ALA A 201 -3.48 4.51 -0.83
CA ALA A 201 -4.20 5.80 -0.83
C ALA A 201 -3.24 6.97 -1.06
N GLU A 202 -2.09 7.00 -0.39
CA GLU A 202 -1.03 8.00 -0.59
C GLU A 202 -0.44 7.93 -2.01
N GLU A 203 -0.17 6.73 -2.54
CA GLU A 203 0.27 6.57 -3.94
C GLU A 203 -0.76 7.16 -4.91
N SER A 204 -2.04 6.84 -4.70
CA SER A 204 -3.14 7.33 -5.53
C SER A 204 -3.22 8.86 -5.48
N ALA A 205 -3.06 9.45 -4.29
CA ALA A 205 -3.09 10.90 -4.09
C ALA A 205 -1.91 11.58 -4.81
N ILE A 206 -0.71 11.03 -4.70
CA ILE A 206 0.49 11.53 -5.39
C ILE A 206 0.32 11.44 -6.91
N ARG A 207 -0.21 10.33 -7.44
CA ARG A 207 -0.45 10.19 -8.88
C ARG A 207 -1.51 11.16 -9.39
N ALA A 208 -2.55 11.43 -8.60
CA ALA A 208 -3.61 12.36 -8.95
C ALA A 208 -3.13 13.83 -8.95
N ASN A 209 -2.25 14.20 -8.01
CA ASN A 209 -1.68 15.53 -7.92
C ASN A 209 -0.17 15.52 -7.66
N PRO A 210 0.66 15.16 -8.66
CA PRO A 210 2.10 15.03 -8.46
C PRO A 210 2.78 16.37 -8.17
N GLN A 211 2.15 17.49 -8.51
CA GLN A 211 2.65 18.84 -8.18
C GLN A 211 2.75 19.07 -6.67
N SER A 212 1.89 18.46 -5.85
CA SER A 212 1.94 18.63 -4.39
C SER A 212 3.20 18.03 -3.76
N THR A 213 3.91 17.16 -4.47
CA THR A 213 5.15 16.55 -3.97
C THR A 213 6.35 17.49 -4.04
N ASN A 214 6.31 18.53 -4.89
CA ASN A 214 7.46 19.35 -5.25
C ASN A 214 8.69 18.54 -5.73
N ASP A 215 8.51 17.26 -6.11
CA ASP A 215 9.59 16.41 -6.63
C ASP A 215 9.58 16.48 -8.17
N PRO A 216 10.64 17.00 -8.81
CA PRO A 216 10.68 17.14 -10.26
C PRO A 216 10.62 15.80 -11.00
N VAL A 217 11.08 14.69 -10.39
CA VAL A 217 11.00 13.35 -10.96
C VAL A 217 9.55 12.87 -10.99
N LEU A 218 8.85 13.00 -9.86
CA LEU A 218 7.44 12.59 -9.77
C LEU A 218 6.54 13.47 -10.64
N ILE A 219 6.79 14.77 -10.64
CA ILE A 219 6.11 15.74 -11.52
C ILE A 219 6.34 15.38 -12.99
N GLY A 220 7.57 15.08 -13.38
CA GLY A 220 7.90 14.72 -14.77
C GLY A 220 7.27 13.42 -15.23
N VAL A 221 7.23 12.40 -14.37
CA VAL A 221 6.73 11.06 -14.72
C VAL A 221 5.21 10.97 -14.64
N PHE A 222 4.59 11.52 -13.60
CA PHE A 222 3.15 11.38 -13.35
C PHE A 222 2.33 12.63 -13.74
N GLY A 223 2.95 13.81 -13.86
CA GLY A 223 2.24 15.06 -14.13
C GLY A 223 1.80 15.28 -15.58
N LEU A 224 2.29 14.45 -16.52
CA LEU A 224 1.86 14.50 -17.92
C LEU A 224 0.55 13.73 -18.16
N GLY A 225 0.19 12.80 -17.25
CA GLY A 225 -1.04 12.01 -17.32
C GLY A 225 -2.27 12.69 -16.73
N SER A 226 -2.11 13.75 -15.93
CA SER A 226 -3.22 14.45 -15.26
C SER A 226 -3.86 15.57 -16.08
N LYS A 227 -3.42 15.77 -17.33
CA LYS A 227 -3.92 16.82 -18.24
C LYS A 227 -4.87 16.34 -19.33
N PHE A 228 -5.30 15.08 -19.30
CA PHE A 228 -6.23 14.50 -20.27
C PHE A 228 -7.35 13.75 -19.56
#